data_AF-A0A4R0YTV8-F1
#
_entry.id   AF-A0A4R0YTV8-F1
#
_cell.length_a   1.000
_cell.length_b   1.000
_cell.length_c   1.000
_cell.angle_alpha   90.00
_cell.angle_beta   90.00
_cell.angle_gamma   90.00
#
_symmetry.space_group_name_H-M   'P 1'
#
loop_
_entity.id
_entity.type
_entity.pdbx_description
1 polymer ?
#
loop_
_entity_poly.entity_id
_entity_poly.type
_entity_poly.pdbx_seq_one_letter_code
_entity_poly.pdbx_strand_id
1 'polypeptide(L)'
;MTVPGDCIHAVIPFHHTAPLGFPTLGSRHSRHRHHACLLTVVAGSLVIRQYLSTMKGKPALPPSLSAQMRSRSPTEIIRSRRAIYFEEENTRCPIYLIEMEDRRLLCLIGQYLAQLVTPARRRFPSTEFTLVRYVTSPWLFTVRPAGEIYLPEIIRISFRQLAHAGLTFRDGEILLDWTYEKVKRALATKAA
;
A
#
# COMPACT_ATOMS: atom_id res chain seq x y z
N MET A 1 -26.18 -15.73 -13.43
CA MET A 1 -26.37 -14.49 -12.64
C MET A 1 -25.01 -14.03 -12.15
N THR A 2 -24.41 -13.07 -12.84
CA THR A 2 -23.06 -12.55 -12.56
C THR A 2 -23.16 -11.39 -11.59
N VAL A 3 -22.55 -11.54 -10.41
CA VAL A 3 -22.45 -10.50 -9.39
C VAL A 3 -21.38 -9.49 -9.82
N PRO A 4 -21.66 -8.17 -9.85
CA PRO A 4 -20.65 -7.17 -10.17
C PRO A 4 -19.61 -7.08 -9.04
N GLY A 5 -18.34 -7.24 -9.40
CA GLY A 5 -17.23 -7.11 -8.47
C GLY A 5 -16.94 -5.65 -8.14
N ASP A 6 -17.11 -5.28 -6.87
CA ASP A 6 -16.76 -3.98 -6.32
C ASP A 6 -15.27 -3.67 -6.56
N CYS A 7 -15.01 -2.58 -7.29
CA CYS A 7 -13.68 -2.03 -7.50
C CYS A 7 -13.37 -1.04 -6.37
N ILE A 8 -12.52 -1.42 -5.43
CA ILE A 8 -12.08 -0.52 -4.35
C ILE A 8 -10.76 0.15 -4.79
N HIS A 9 -10.82 1.45 -5.00
CA HIS A 9 -9.66 2.30 -5.27
C HIS A 9 -9.10 2.79 -3.93
N ALA A 10 -7.87 2.45 -3.59
CA ALA A 10 -7.15 3.04 -2.47
C ALA A 10 -5.98 3.87 -3.00
N VAL A 11 -6.10 5.19 -2.92
CA VAL A 11 -5.01 6.15 -3.12
C VAL A 11 -4.64 6.67 -1.73
N ILE A 12 -3.44 6.36 -1.24
CA ILE A 12 -2.92 6.91 0.02
C ILE A 12 -1.83 7.94 -0.33
N PRO A 13 -2.02 9.23 -0.02
CA PRO A 13 -0.95 10.22 -0.12
C PRO A 13 0.01 10.09 1.08
N PHE A 14 1.30 9.96 0.79
CA PHE A 14 2.39 10.09 1.77
C PHE A 14 2.55 11.57 2.15
N HIS A 15 2.31 11.92 3.42
CA HIS A 15 2.68 13.22 3.98
C HIS A 15 3.95 13.08 4.82
N HIS A 16 4.99 13.83 4.43
CA HIS A 16 6.19 14.08 5.22
C HIS A 16 5.83 14.92 6.44
N THR A 17 6.01 14.38 7.65
CA THR A 17 5.98 15.14 8.90
C THR A 17 7.40 15.47 9.33
N ALA A 18 7.72 16.77 9.39
CA ALA A 18 8.96 17.30 9.96
C ALA A 18 8.88 17.30 11.51
N PRO A 19 10.00 17.19 12.24
CA PRO A 19 10.03 17.27 13.69
C PRO A 19 10.12 18.74 14.14
N LEU A 20 9.20 19.18 15.00
CA LEU A 20 9.28 20.48 15.67
C LEU A 20 9.95 20.31 17.04
N GLY A 21 11.03 21.04 17.24
CA GLY A 21 11.77 21.14 18.50
C GLY A 21 11.03 21.97 19.55
N PHE A 22 11.21 21.59 20.81
CA PHE A 22 10.79 22.33 21.99
C PHE A 22 11.77 23.46 22.33
N PRO A 23 11.27 24.58 22.90
CA PRO A 23 12.03 25.28 23.92
C PRO A 23 11.24 25.40 25.24
N THR A 24 12.00 25.31 26.31
CA THR A 24 11.62 25.47 27.71
C THR A 24 11.80 26.91 28.22
N LEU A 25 11.15 27.17 29.36
CA LEU A 25 11.36 28.22 30.38
C LEU A 25 10.61 29.57 30.28
N GLY A 26 9.91 29.90 31.37
CA GLY A 26 9.47 31.26 31.69
C GLY A 26 8.37 31.36 32.75
N SER A 27 8.77 31.53 34.02
CA SER A 27 7.90 31.74 35.19
C SER A 27 7.52 33.22 35.37
N ARG A 28 6.24 33.56 35.63
CA ARG A 28 5.77 34.44 36.74
C ARG A 28 4.30 34.89 36.63
N HIS A 29 3.64 34.91 37.80
CA HIS A 29 2.50 35.74 38.27
C HIS A 29 1.16 35.74 37.50
N SER A 30 0.06 35.29 38.09
CA SER A 30 -0.77 35.89 39.17
C SER A 30 -1.93 36.73 38.60
N ARG A 31 -3.16 36.31 38.94
CA ARG A 31 -4.45 37.03 38.79
C ARG A 31 -4.92 37.38 37.37
N HIS A 32 -5.31 36.37 36.57
CA HIS A 32 -6.25 36.57 35.43
C HIS A 32 -6.95 35.25 34.98
N ARG A 33 -7.13 34.29 35.90
CA ARG A 33 -7.35 32.87 35.53
C ARG A 33 -8.76 32.48 35.05
N HIS A 34 -9.80 33.30 35.24
CA HIS A 34 -11.15 32.90 34.85
C HIS A 34 -11.56 33.32 33.43
N HIS A 35 -11.12 34.48 32.94
CA HIS A 35 -11.46 34.94 31.59
C HIS A 35 -10.58 34.33 30.49
N ALA A 36 -9.30 34.08 30.78
CA ALA A 36 -8.38 33.47 29.83
C ALA A 36 -8.76 32.01 29.51
N CYS A 37 -9.27 31.26 30.50
CA CYS A 37 -9.67 29.85 30.31
C CYS A 37 -10.93 29.72 29.43
N LEU A 38 -11.89 30.63 29.58
CA LEU A 38 -13.09 30.66 28.73
C LEU A 38 -12.76 31.03 27.28
N LEU A 39 -11.86 32.00 27.07
CA LEU A 39 -11.43 32.41 25.73
C LEU A 39 -10.65 31.30 25.01
N THR A 40 -9.80 30.53 25.70
CA THR A 40 -9.07 29.42 25.07
C THR A 40 -9.98 28.25 24.71
N VAL A 41 -10.99 27.94 25.53
CA VAL A 41 -11.98 26.89 25.22
C VAL A 41 -12.85 27.29 24.01
N VAL A 42 -13.30 28.54 23.95
CA VAL A 42 -14.10 29.03 22.82
C VAL A 42 -13.27 29.05 21.53
N ALA A 43 -12.03 29.57 21.57
CA ALA A 43 -11.13 29.56 20.42
C ALA A 43 -10.79 28.14 19.95
N GLY A 44 -10.49 27.22 20.88
CA GLY A 44 -10.25 25.81 20.57
C GLY A 44 -11.47 25.13 19.92
N SER A 45 -12.67 25.40 20.43
CA SER A 45 -13.91 24.85 19.87
C SER A 45 -14.21 25.35 18.46
N LEU A 46 -13.88 26.61 18.15
CA LEU A 46 -14.01 27.22 16.83
C LEU A 46 -13.02 26.60 15.83
N VAL A 47 -11.76 26.40 16.23
CA VAL A 47 -10.75 25.75 15.38
C VAL A 47 -11.13 24.28 15.12
N ILE A 48 -11.61 23.54 16.12
CA ILE A 48 -12.08 22.17 15.94
C ILE A 48 -13.31 22.13 15.04
N ARG A 49 -14.27 23.05 15.20
CA ARG A 49 -15.45 23.14 14.31
C ARG A 49 -15.06 23.46 12.89
N GLN A 50 -14.12 24.39 12.69
CA GLN A 50 -13.65 24.76 11.37
C GLN A 50 -12.91 23.59 10.73
N TYR A 51 -12.03 22.90 11.47
CA TYR A 51 -11.34 21.69 11.03
C TYR A 51 -12.32 20.56 10.67
N LEU A 52 -13.34 20.31 11.50
CA LEU A 52 -14.38 19.32 11.22
C LEU A 52 -15.28 19.72 10.06
N SER A 53 -15.50 21.02 9.83
CA SER A 53 -16.25 21.51 8.67
C SER A 53 -15.46 21.30 7.36
N THR A 54 -14.15 21.51 7.38
CA THR A 54 -13.26 21.22 6.24
C THR A 54 -13.22 19.72 5.92
N MET A 55 -13.31 18.86 6.93
CA MET A 55 -13.30 17.39 6.77
C MET A 55 -14.64 16.78 6.31
N LYS A 56 -15.76 17.49 6.48
CA LYS A 56 -17.08 17.04 5.99
C LYS A 56 -17.30 17.29 4.51
N GLY A 57 -16.53 18.19 3.91
CA GLY A 57 -16.40 18.27 2.46
C GLY A 57 -15.32 17.30 1.99
N LYS A 58 -15.63 15.99 1.89
CA LYS A 58 -14.81 15.14 1.02
C LYS A 58 -14.85 15.80 -0.36
N PRO A 59 -13.74 16.31 -0.92
CA PRO A 59 -13.77 16.70 -2.31
C PRO A 59 -14.09 15.42 -3.07
N ALA A 60 -15.31 15.33 -3.60
CA ALA A 60 -15.58 14.41 -4.67
C ALA A 60 -14.48 14.68 -5.70
N LEU A 61 -13.69 13.65 -6.01
CA LEU A 61 -12.63 13.75 -7.00
C LEU A 61 -13.16 14.56 -8.19
N PRO A 62 -12.45 15.61 -8.65
CA PRO A 62 -12.96 16.42 -9.73
C PRO A 62 -13.29 15.51 -10.92
N PRO A 63 -14.43 15.74 -11.61
CA PRO A 63 -14.91 14.86 -12.67
C PRO A 63 -13.88 14.63 -13.79
N SER A 64 -12.92 15.54 -13.96
CA SER A 64 -11.78 15.40 -14.86
C SER A 64 -10.82 14.27 -14.45
N LEU A 65 -10.46 14.13 -13.17
CA LEU A 65 -9.59 13.05 -12.68
C LEU A 65 -10.28 11.68 -12.78
N SER A 66 -11.57 11.63 -12.44
CA SER A 66 -12.34 10.38 -12.56
C SER A 66 -12.62 9.98 -14.01
N ALA A 67 -12.71 10.93 -14.94
CA ALA A 67 -12.78 10.67 -16.38
C ALA A 67 -11.41 10.24 -16.96
N GLN A 68 -10.31 10.87 -16.53
CA GLN A 68 -8.96 10.47 -16.96
C GLN A 68 -8.59 9.06 -16.46
N MET A 69 -9.00 8.70 -15.25
CA MET A 69 -8.84 7.33 -14.69
C MET A 69 -9.69 6.28 -15.42
N ARG A 70 -10.63 6.65 -16.30
CA ARG A 70 -11.37 5.72 -17.16
C ARG A 70 -10.62 5.32 -18.42
N SER A 71 -9.52 6.00 -18.76
CA SER A 71 -8.57 5.49 -19.75
C SER A 71 -7.78 4.34 -19.11
N ARG A 72 -8.36 3.14 -19.18
CA ARG A 72 -7.68 1.89 -18.78
C ARG A 72 -6.69 1.55 -19.87
N SER A 73 -5.44 1.28 -19.50
CA SER A 73 -4.45 0.77 -20.45
C SER A 73 -4.77 -0.71 -20.74
N PRO A 74 -4.02 -1.39 -21.64
CA PRO A 74 -4.24 -2.80 -21.90
C PRO A 74 -4.28 -3.57 -20.58
N THR A 75 -5.33 -4.36 -20.46
CA THR A 75 -5.54 -5.22 -19.31
C THR A 75 -4.68 -6.46 -19.50
N GLU A 76 -3.76 -6.72 -18.58
CA GLU A 76 -2.89 -7.89 -18.67
C GLU A 76 -3.48 -9.03 -17.84
N ILE A 77 -3.69 -10.19 -18.48
CA ILE A 77 -4.08 -11.41 -17.79
C ILE A 77 -2.80 -12.14 -17.41
N ILE A 78 -2.57 -12.28 -16.11
CA ILE A 78 -1.43 -12.97 -15.55
C ILE A 78 -1.86 -14.35 -15.11
N ARG A 79 -1.20 -15.38 -15.64
CA ARG A 79 -1.28 -16.75 -15.13
C ARG A 79 -0.11 -17.02 -14.22
N SER A 80 -0.41 -17.52 -13.02
CA SER A 80 0.54 -17.71 -11.95
C SER A 80 0.58 -19.16 -11.47
N ARG A 81 1.79 -19.62 -11.14
CA ARG A 81 2.05 -20.99 -10.68
C ARG A 81 2.22 -21.09 -9.18
N ARG A 82 2.98 -20.15 -8.61
CA ARG A 82 3.33 -20.07 -7.18
C ARG A 82 3.80 -18.67 -6.85
N ALA A 83 3.89 -18.37 -5.56
CA ALA A 83 4.35 -17.07 -5.09
C ALA A 83 5.18 -17.20 -3.81
N ILE A 84 6.07 -16.23 -3.61
CA ILE A 84 6.76 -15.99 -2.35
C ILE A 84 6.09 -14.79 -1.68
N TYR A 85 5.77 -14.92 -0.40
CA TYR A 85 5.36 -13.81 0.45
C TYR A 85 6.52 -13.49 1.40
N PHE A 86 7.00 -12.25 1.35
CA PHE A 86 7.97 -11.78 2.34
C PHE A 86 7.24 -11.22 3.55
N GLU A 87 7.44 -11.88 4.68
CA GLU A 87 6.98 -11.41 5.98
C GLU A 87 8.08 -10.54 6.58
N GLU A 88 7.93 -9.22 6.46
CA GLU A 88 8.82 -8.23 7.07
C GLU A 88 8.33 -7.92 8.49
N GLU A 89 9.17 -8.14 9.50
CA GLU A 89 8.81 -7.98 10.91
C GLU A 89 8.35 -6.56 11.27
N ASN A 90 8.86 -5.55 10.55
CA ASN A 90 8.66 -4.15 10.90
C ASN A 90 7.72 -3.38 9.97
N THR A 91 7.19 -4.03 8.91
CA THR A 91 6.32 -3.32 7.97
C THR A 91 5.01 -4.06 7.72
N ARG A 92 3.92 -3.29 7.74
CA ARG A 92 2.60 -3.76 7.31
C ARG A 92 2.44 -3.68 5.78
N CYS A 93 3.56 -3.73 5.05
CA CYS A 93 3.58 -3.61 3.61
C CYS A 93 3.84 -5.00 3.01
N PRO A 94 2.79 -5.74 2.61
CA PRO A 94 2.98 -7.07 2.05
C PRO A 94 3.75 -6.99 0.73
N ILE A 95 4.71 -7.91 0.55
CA ILE A 95 5.46 -8.07 -0.69
C ILE A 95 5.23 -9.47 -1.21
N TYR A 96 4.78 -9.56 -2.46
CA TYR A 96 4.60 -10.81 -3.18
C TYR A 96 5.53 -10.84 -4.38
N LEU A 97 6.27 -11.95 -4.55
CA LEU A 97 6.89 -12.31 -5.81
C LEU A 97 6.11 -13.46 -6.42
N ILE A 98 5.55 -13.23 -7.60
CA ILE A 98 4.60 -14.12 -8.23
C ILE A 98 5.29 -14.72 -9.45
N GLU A 99 5.45 -16.03 -9.47
CA GLU A 99 5.96 -16.73 -10.65
C GLU A 99 4.85 -16.84 -11.67
N MET A 100 5.10 -16.21 -12.82
CA MET A 100 4.25 -16.26 -14.01
C MET A 100 4.46 -17.58 -14.76
N GLU A 101 3.54 -17.91 -15.67
CA GLU A 101 3.61 -19.13 -16.49
C GLU A 101 4.92 -19.23 -17.31
N ASP A 102 5.45 -18.09 -17.76
CA ASP A 102 6.71 -17.97 -18.50
C ASP A 102 7.97 -17.95 -17.61
N ARG A 103 7.82 -18.24 -16.31
CA ARG A 103 8.87 -18.29 -15.28
C ARG A 103 9.46 -16.94 -14.88
N ARG A 104 8.95 -15.82 -15.40
CA ARG A 104 9.30 -14.49 -14.90
C ARG A 104 8.64 -14.24 -13.55
N LEU A 105 9.19 -13.32 -12.77
CA LEU A 105 8.63 -12.91 -11.49
C LEU A 105 7.96 -11.53 -11.60
N LEU A 106 6.69 -11.45 -11.26
CA LEU A 106 6.01 -10.17 -11.02
C LEU A 106 6.11 -9.81 -9.54
N CYS A 107 6.58 -8.61 -9.23
CA CYS A 107 6.62 -8.08 -7.88
C CYS A 107 5.40 -7.20 -7.60
N LEU A 108 4.65 -7.50 -6.53
CA LEU A 108 3.56 -6.67 -6.02
C LEU A 108 3.85 -6.27 -4.58
N ILE A 109 3.79 -4.97 -4.28
CA ILE A 109 4.13 -4.38 -3.00
C ILE A 109 3.05 -3.38 -2.63
N GLY A 110 2.40 -3.56 -1.48
CA GLY A 110 1.57 -2.48 -0.95
C GLY A 110 0.38 -2.92 -0.13
N GLN A 111 -0.12 -1.98 0.66
CA GLN A 111 -1.27 -2.19 1.55
C GLN A 111 -2.57 -2.53 0.80
N TYR A 112 -2.68 -2.21 -0.49
CA TYR A 112 -3.85 -2.57 -1.30
C TYR A 112 -4.04 -4.10 -1.37
N LEU A 113 -2.95 -4.87 -1.27
CA LEU A 113 -2.99 -6.33 -1.24
C LEU A 113 -3.62 -6.87 0.06
N ALA A 114 -3.56 -6.12 1.16
CA ALA A 114 -4.09 -6.54 2.45
C ALA A 114 -5.59 -6.89 2.39
N GLN A 115 -6.35 -6.16 1.56
CA GLN A 115 -7.78 -6.41 1.34
C GLN A 115 -8.03 -7.75 0.64
N LEU A 116 -7.09 -8.21 -0.19
CA LEU A 116 -7.19 -9.45 -0.95
C LEU A 116 -6.78 -10.70 -0.15
N VAL A 117 -6.10 -10.52 0.99
CA VAL A 117 -5.51 -11.61 1.77
C VAL A 117 -6.11 -11.76 3.17
N THR A 118 -7.25 -11.09 3.42
CA THR A 118 -7.96 -11.21 4.70
C THR A 118 -8.37 -12.66 4.98
N PRO A 119 -8.23 -13.19 6.22
CA PRO A 119 -8.54 -14.60 6.51
C PRO A 119 -9.95 -15.04 6.11
N ALA A 120 -10.94 -14.16 6.28
CA ALA A 120 -12.34 -14.46 5.95
C ALA A 120 -12.66 -14.41 4.45
N ARG A 121 -11.83 -13.73 3.64
CA ARG A 121 -12.07 -13.49 2.21
C ARG A 121 -10.77 -13.52 1.42
N ARG A 122 -9.91 -14.50 1.70
CA ARG A 122 -8.65 -14.66 0.96
C ARG A 122 -8.99 -14.94 -0.50
N ARG A 123 -8.48 -14.11 -1.40
CA ARG A 123 -8.64 -14.22 -2.85
C ARG A 123 -7.29 -14.25 -3.57
N PHE A 124 -6.20 -14.07 -2.84
CA PHE A 124 -4.88 -13.89 -3.40
C PHE A 124 -3.80 -14.58 -2.54
N PRO A 125 -2.70 -15.07 -3.14
CA PRO A 125 -2.47 -15.27 -4.57
C PRO A 125 -3.45 -16.24 -5.22
N SER A 126 -3.58 -16.16 -6.54
CA SER A 126 -4.46 -17.02 -7.34
C SER A 126 -3.81 -17.44 -8.66
N THR A 127 -4.25 -18.56 -9.23
CA THR A 127 -3.69 -19.15 -10.47
C THR A 127 -3.85 -18.25 -11.69
N GLU A 128 -4.82 -17.34 -11.66
CA GLU A 128 -5.01 -16.31 -12.66
C GLU A 128 -5.40 -14.99 -11.99
N PHE A 129 -4.93 -13.86 -12.50
CA PHE A 129 -5.47 -12.56 -12.10
C PHE A 129 -5.26 -11.54 -13.19
N THR A 130 -6.09 -10.51 -13.15
CA THR A 130 -6.00 -9.41 -14.07
C THR A 130 -5.27 -8.24 -13.43
N LEU A 131 -4.23 -7.74 -14.10
CA LEU A 131 -3.51 -6.53 -13.75
C LEU A 131 -4.01 -5.38 -14.63
N VAL A 132 -4.78 -4.46 -14.05
CA VAL A 132 -5.32 -3.30 -14.76
C VAL A 132 -4.49 -2.08 -14.42
N ARG A 133 -3.63 -1.64 -15.36
CA ARG A 133 -2.85 -0.39 -15.24
C ARG A 133 -3.66 0.82 -15.71
N TYR A 134 -3.34 2.00 -15.21
CA TYR A 134 -3.95 3.25 -15.67
C TYR A 134 -3.07 3.91 -16.73
N VAL A 135 -3.67 4.40 -17.83
CA VAL A 135 -2.91 5.02 -18.94
C VAL A 135 -2.10 6.22 -18.47
N THR A 136 -2.66 7.04 -17.58
CA THR A 136 -2.01 8.24 -17.07
C THR A 136 -0.88 7.96 -16.07
N SER A 137 -0.80 6.74 -15.54
CA SER A 137 0.14 6.38 -14.48
C SER A 137 0.35 4.87 -14.46
N PRO A 138 1.37 4.34 -15.18
CA PRO A 138 1.58 2.89 -15.30
C PRO A 138 1.97 2.21 -13.97
N TRP A 139 2.42 3.01 -13.00
CA TRP A 139 2.70 2.64 -11.61
C TRP A 139 1.44 2.49 -10.77
N LEU A 140 0.32 3.07 -11.20
CA LEU A 140 -0.97 2.81 -10.59
C LEU A 140 -1.60 1.64 -11.33
N PHE A 141 -2.05 0.66 -10.55
CA PHE A 141 -2.80 -0.47 -11.09
C PHE A 141 -3.72 -1.08 -10.04
N THR A 142 -4.59 -1.97 -10.50
CA THR A 142 -5.44 -2.79 -9.64
C THR A 142 -5.29 -4.24 -10.00
N VAL A 143 -5.33 -5.09 -8.97
CA VAL A 143 -5.28 -6.55 -9.11
C VAL A 143 -6.69 -7.08 -8.94
N ARG A 144 -7.15 -7.89 -9.89
CA ARG A 144 -8.43 -8.59 -9.82
C ARG A 144 -8.18 -10.08 -9.86
N PRO A 145 -8.17 -10.75 -8.69
CA PRO A 145 -7.95 -12.19 -8.63
C PRO A 145 -9.05 -12.98 -9.35
N ALA A 146 -8.65 -14.06 -10.00
CA ALA A 146 -9.49 -15.04 -10.67
C ALA A 146 -8.91 -16.46 -10.46
N GLY A 147 -9.60 -17.50 -10.94
CA GLY A 147 -9.11 -18.87 -10.80
C GLY A 147 -9.02 -19.37 -9.35
N GLU A 148 -8.11 -20.31 -9.13
CA GLU A 148 -7.96 -21.02 -7.85
C GLU A 148 -6.98 -20.28 -6.93
N ILE A 149 -7.30 -20.22 -5.64
CA ILE A 149 -6.46 -19.58 -4.63
C ILE A 149 -5.42 -20.59 -4.14
N TYR A 150 -4.17 -20.16 -4.03
CA TYR A 150 -3.11 -20.98 -3.45
C TYR A 150 -2.36 -20.25 -2.33
N LEU A 151 -1.63 -21.01 -1.52
CA LEU A 151 -0.81 -20.46 -0.44
C LEU A 151 0.59 -20.13 -0.95
N PRO A 152 1.11 -18.92 -0.68
CA PRO A 152 2.48 -18.57 -1.00
C PRO A 152 3.46 -19.27 -0.06
N GLU A 153 4.69 -19.44 -0.51
CA GLU A 153 5.82 -19.75 0.36
C GLU A 153 6.17 -18.51 1.20
N ILE A 154 6.18 -18.64 2.53
CA ILE A 154 6.44 -17.52 3.43
C ILE A 154 7.92 -17.50 3.77
N ILE A 155 8.57 -16.37 3.50
CA ILE A 155 9.97 -16.14 3.87
C ILE A 155 10.02 -14.93 4.80
N ARG A 156 10.50 -15.16 6.03
CA ARG A 156 10.77 -14.09 7.01
C ARG A 156 12.14 -13.52 6.74
N ILE A 157 12.19 -12.25 6.37
CA ILE A 157 13.43 -11.59 6.00
C ILE A 157 13.28 -10.07 6.15
N SER A 158 14.37 -9.40 6.51
CA SER A 158 14.42 -7.93 6.54
C SER A 158 14.70 -7.31 5.16
N PHE A 159 14.23 -6.10 4.92
CA PHE A 159 14.56 -5.31 3.73
C PHE A 159 16.07 -5.17 3.50
N ARG A 160 16.85 -5.08 4.59
CA ARG A 160 18.31 -5.02 4.51
C ARG A 160 18.89 -6.30 3.93
N GLN A 161 18.40 -7.46 4.35
CA GLN A 161 18.83 -8.75 3.81
C GLN A 161 18.40 -8.94 2.36
N LEU A 162 17.19 -8.50 1.98
CA LEU A 162 16.75 -8.46 0.59
C LEU A 162 17.70 -7.60 -0.26
N ALA A 163 18.00 -6.38 0.17
CA ALA A 163 18.93 -5.49 -0.51
C ALA A 163 20.35 -6.09 -0.61
N HIS A 164 20.84 -6.70 0.47
CA HIS A 164 22.13 -7.41 0.45
C HIS A 164 22.13 -8.60 -0.52
N ALA A 165 20.99 -9.26 -0.74
CA ALA A 165 20.84 -10.31 -1.74
C ALA A 165 20.75 -9.76 -3.18
N GLY A 166 20.84 -8.44 -3.37
CA GLY A 166 20.68 -7.79 -4.67
C GLY A 166 19.23 -7.71 -5.14
N LEU A 167 18.27 -7.96 -4.24
CA LEU A 167 16.85 -7.86 -4.53
C LEU A 167 16.38 -6.45 -4.22
N THR A 168 16.09 -5.71 -5.29
CA THR A 168 15.39 -4.43 -5.21
C THR A 168 14.07 -4.59 -5.94
N PHE A 169 13.00 -4.11 -5.32
CA PHE A 169 11.64 -4.37 -5.78
C PHE A 169 10.92 -3.06 -6.07
N ARG A 170 10.20 -3.02 -7.18
CA ARG A 170 9.22 -1.96 -7.47
C ARG A 170 7.85 -2.59 -7.68
N ASP A 171 6.82 -1.90 -7.20
CA ASP A 171 5.45 -2.38 -7.31
C ASP A 171 5.03 -2.48 -8.78
N GLY A 172 4.52 -3.65 -9.17
CA GLY A 172 4.11 -3.97 -10.52
C GLY A 172 5.25 -4.22 -11.51
N GLU A 173 6.49 -4.39 -11.05
CA GLU A 173 7.64 -4.67 -11.91
C GLU A 173 7.79 -6.16 -12.21
N ILE A 174 8.16 -6.48 -13.45
CA ILE A 174 8.58 -7.83 -13.85
C ILE A 174 10.11 -7.91 -13.73
N LEU A 175 10.59 -8.81 -12.88
CA LEU A 175 12.01 -9.02 -12.62
C LEU A 175 12.61 -9.94 -13.70
N LEU A 176 13.26 -9.35 -14.71
CA LEU A 176 13.79 -10.10 -15.86
C LEU A 176 14.95 -11.03 -15.50
N ASP A 177 15.81 -10.61 -14.58
CA ASP A 177 17.02 -11.37 -14.19
C ASP A 177 16.80 -12.33 -13.01
N TRP A 178 15.57 -12.42 -12.51
CA TRP A 178 15.23 -13.20 -11.33
C TRP A 178 14.21 -14.29 -11.66
N THR A 179 14.49 -15.49 -11.17
CA THR A 179 13.56 -16.61 -11.17
C THR A 179 13.26 -17.01 -9.73
N TYR A 180 12.15 -17.73 -9.53
CA TYR A 180 11.76 -18.22 -8.21
C TYR A 180 12.91 -18.94 -7.49
N GLU A 181 13.58 -19.85 -8.19
CA GLU A 181 14.71 -20.62 -7.65
C GLU A 181 15.97 -19.78 -7.43
N LYS A 182 16.20 -18.72 -8.23
CA LYS A 182 17.33 -17.82 -8.04
C LYS A 182 17.14 -16.95 -6.79
N VAL A 183 15.91 -16.48 -6.54
CA VAL A 183 15.55 -15.77 -5.31
C VAL A 183 15.82 -16.67 -4.11
N LYS A 184 15.26 -17.89 -4.09
CA LYS A 184 15.45 -18.82 -2.97
C LYS A 184 16.92 -19.12 -2.68
N ARG A 185 17.72 -19.38 -3.72
CA ARG A 185 19.16 -19.61 -3.56
C ARG A 185 19.87 -18.40 -2.99
N ALA A 186 19.60 -17.20 -3.52
CA ALA A 186 20.22 -15.97 -3.04
C ALA A 186 19.93 -15.70 -1.55
N LEU A 187 18.74 -16.04 -1.07
CA LEU A 187 18.34 -15.89 0.32
C LEU A 187 18.91 -16.99 1.22
N ALA A 188 18.99 -18.24 0.74
CA ALA A 188 19.56 -19.34 1.50
C ALA A 188 21.07 -19.18 1.75
N THR A 189 21.83 -18.71 0.75
CA THR A 189 23.30 -18.56 0.86
C THR A 189 23.72 -17.49 1.87
N LYS A 190 22.86 -16.52 2.19
CA LYS A 190 23.20 -15.39 3.07
C LYS A 190 22.56 -15.47 4.46
N ALA A 191 21.80 -16.52 4.72
CA ALA A 191 21.27 -16.84 6.05
C ALA A 191 22.20 -17.78 6.85
N ALA A 192 23.23 -18.32 6.20
CA ALA A 192 24.34 -19.06 6.80
C ALA A 192 25.53 -18.13 7.06
#